data_AF-A0A0F2C874-F1
#
_entry.id   AF-A0A0F2C874-F1
#
_cell.length_a   1.000
_cell.length_b   1.000
_cell.length_c   1.000
_cell.angle_alpha   90.00
_cell.angle_beta   90.00
_cell.angle_gamma   90.00
#
_symmetry.space_group_name_H-M   'P 1'
#
loop_
_entity.id
_entity.type
_entity.pdbx_description
1 polymer ?
#
loop_
_entity_poly.entity_id
_entity_poly.type
_entity_poly.pdbx_seq_one_letter_code
_entity_poly.pdbx_strand_id
1 'polypeptide(L)'
;MTKHAATFSILEGAELHGSTMMRAHEQPWRSVPLRIRFRIFEEVMQAVFDSGARVYIEGVDIRRQVARGYPSVTPARELAFSHLFERINDCCHSSEPQVRVVADEHHTAEISRSNFNRYQVAGTYGYRSSRLPNVSPEINFIESHTDRALQAADLVTYLFNRIWTVSESDMRAHRQKHKM
;
A
#
# COMPACT_ATOMS: atom_id res chain seq x y z
N MET A 1 -15.37 7.48 -8.69
CA MET A 1 -16.38 7.78 -7.65
C MET A 1 -17.60 8.55 -8.19
N THR A 2 -17.43 9.65 -8.91
CA THR A 2 -18.53 10.51 -9.43
C THR A 2 -19.65 9.73 -10.13
N LYS A 3 -19.29 8.73 -10.96
CA LYS A 3 -20.24 7.85 -11.65
C LYS A 3 -21.20 7.11 -10.71
N HIS A 4 -20.71 6.61 -9.57
CA HIS A 4 -21.54 5.84 -8.62
C HIS A 4 -22.24 6.74 -7.61
N ALA A 5 -21.69 7.93 -7.34
CA ALA A 5 -22.31 8.93 -6.48
C ALA A 5 -23.67 9.41 -7.01
N ALA A 6 -23.88 9.41 -8.34
CA ALA A 6 -25.18 9.71 -8.95
C ALA A 6 -26.29 8.71 -8.54
N THR A 7 -25.94 7.47 -8.20
CA THR A 7 -26.88 6.44 -7.72
C THR A 7 -26.85 6.30 -6.20
N PHE A 8 -25.69 6.53 -5.59
CA PHE A 8 -25.46 6.43 -4.15
C PHE A 8 -24.82 7.72 -3.67
N SER A 9 -25.59 8.77 -3.43
CA SER A 9 -25.06 10.09 -3.05
C SER A 9 -24.18 10.07 -1.80
N ILE A 10 -24.42 9.12 -0.89
CA ILE A 10 -23.60 8.88 0.30
C ILE A 10 -22.14 8.47 -0.03
N LEU A 11 -21.84 8.11 -1.27
CA LEU A 11 -20.49 7.82 -1.75
C LEU A 11 -19.70 9.08 -2.15
N GLU A 12 -20.34 10.26 -2.18
CA GLU A 12 -19.63 11.51 -2.44
C GLU A 12 -18.62 11.79 -1.34
N GLY A 13 -17.36 12.05 -1.72
CA GLY A 13 -16.26 12.23 -0.76
C GLY A 13 -15.82 10.96 -0.02
N ALA A 14 -16.45 9.81 -0.23
CA ALA A 14 -16.09 8.59 0.47
C ALA A 14 -14.63 8.18 0.22
N GLU A 15 -13.95 7.82 1.32
CA GLU A 15 -12.61 7.27 1.28
C GLU A 15 -12.64 5.84 0.72
N LEU A 16 -11.74 5.58 -0.22
CA LEU A 16 -11.51 4.28 -0.78
C LEU A 16 -10.50 3.51 0.08
N HIS A 17 -10.96 2.97 1.21
CA HIS A 17 -10.17 2.08 2.06
C HIS A 17 -10.62 0.63 1.89
N GLY A 18 -9.75 -0.26 1.39
CA GLY A 18 -10.11 -1.60 0.93
C GLY A 18 -10.75 -2.47 2.00
N SER A 19 -10.24 -2.39 3.23
CA SER A 19 -10.79 -3.17 4.35
C SER A 19 -12.19 -2.70 4.73
N THR A 20 -12.40 -1.39 4.85
CA THR A 20 -13.71 -0.78 5.16
C THR A 20 -14.71 -0.98 4.03
N MET A 21 -14.29 -0.80 2.77
CA MET A 21 -15.09 -1.07 1.58
C MET A 21 -15.61 -2.52 1.59
N MET A 22 -14.71 -3.49 1.72
CA MET A 22 -15.09 -4.90 1.53
C MET A 22 -15.82 -5.49 2.75
N ARG A 23 -15.46 -5.08 3.97
CA ARG A 23 -16.17 -5.52 5.17
C ARG A 23 -17.52 -4.83 5.32
N ALA A 24 -17.61 -3.56 4.91
CA ALA A 24 -18.84 -2.76 4.94
C ALA A 24 -19.58 -2.77 6.29
N HIS A 25 -18.82 -2.71 7.39
CA HIS A 25 -19.40 -2.58 8.73
C HIS A 25 -20.00 -1.19 8.98
N GLU A 26 -19.47 -0.18 8.29
CA GLU A 26 -19.77 1.24 8.50
C GLU A 26 -20.26 1.92 7.23
N GLN A 27 -20.91 3.08 7.40
CA GLN A 27 -21.28 3.93 6.28
C GLN A 27 -20.04 4.53 5.62
N PRO A 28 -20.08 4.85 4.31
CA PRO A 28 -21.20 4.60 3.40
C PRO A 28 -21.31 3.15 2.91
N TRP A 29 -20.23 2.38 3.08
CA TRP A 29 -20.06 1.07 2.44
C TRP A 29 -21.10 0.02 2.87
N ARG A 30 -21.62 0.12 4.09
CA ARG A 30 -22.73 -0.71 4.61
C ARG A 30 -23.98 -0.67 3.72
N SER A 31 -24.27 0.48 3.11
CA SER A 31 -25.45 0.68 2.27
C SER A 31 -25.21 0.31 0.81
N VAL A 32 -23.98 -0.05 0.44
CA VAL A 32 -23.59 -0.33 -0.94
C VAL A 32 -23.58 -1.83 -1.18
N PRO A 33 -24.36 -2.35 -2.14
CA PRO A 33 -24.37 -3.77 -2.47
C PRO A 33 -22.97 -4.27 -2.85
N LEU A 34 -22.63 -5.50 -2.42
CA LEU A 34 -21.30 -6.08 -2.64
C LEU A 34 -20.85 -6.04 -4.11
N ARG A 35 -21.77 -6.30 -5.05
CA ARG A 35 -21.48 -6.21 -6.50
C ARG A 35 -20.98 -4.84 -6.94
N ILE A 36 -21.52 -3.77 -6.33
CA ILE A 36 -21.13 -2.39 -6.67
C ILE A 36 -19.78 -2.07 -6.04
N ARG A 37 -19.52 -2.55 -4.83
CA ARG A 37 -18.22 -2.43 -4.17
C ARG A 37 -17.10 -3.09 -4.97
N PHE A 38 -17.33 -4.32 -5.45
CA PHE A 38 -16.41 -4.99 -6.37
C PHE A 38 -16.19 -4.20 -7.65
N ARG A 39 -17.26 -3.69 -8.27
CA ARG A 39 -17.15 -2.87 -9.49
C ARG A 39 -16.34 -1.58 -9.25
N ILE A 40 -16.56 -0.89 -8.14
CA ILE A 40 -15.77 0.31 -7.78
C ILE A 40 -14.30 -0.07 -7.64
N PHE A 41 -14.01 -1.18 -6.96
CA PHE A 41 -12.64 -1.66 -6.78
C PHE A 41 -11.98 -2.01 -8.11
N GLU A 42 -12.66 -2.74 -9.01
CA GLU A 42 -12.19 -3.03 -10.38
C GLU A 42 -11.91 -1.74 -11.16
N GLU A 43 -12.81 -0.76 -11.10
CA GLU A 43 -12.63 0.53 -11.78
C GLU A 43 -11.41 1.30 -11.24
N VAL A 44 -11.08 1.17 -9.94
CA VAL A 44 -9.85 1.76 -9.38
C VAL A 44 -8.61 1.02 -9.84
N MET A 45 -8.60 -0.32 -9.83
CA MET A 45 -7.46 -1.10 -10.34
C MET A 45 -7.18 -0.79 -11.81
N GLN A 46 -8.24 -0.67 -12.62
CA GLN A 46 -8.12 -0.24 -14.01
C GLN A 46 -7.56 1.17 -14.13
N ALA A 47 -8.00 2.12 -13.31
CA ALA A 47 -7.47 3.48 -13.32
C ALA A 47 -5.97 3.54 -12.93
N VAL A 48 -5.54 2.69 -11.97
CA VAL A 48 -4.12 2.56 -11.62
C VAL A 48 -3.33 2.00 -12.80
N PHE A 49 -3.83 0.96 -13.46
CA PHE A 49 -3.20 0.40 -14.66
C PHE A 49 -3.10 1.43 -15.80
N ASP A 50 -4.19 2.11 -16.12
CA ASP A 50 -4.27 3.11 -17.20
C ASP A 50 -3.39 4.34 -16.93
N SER A 51 -3.09 4.63 -15.65
CA SER A 51 -2.17 5.72 -15.28
C SER A 51 -0.70 5.43 -15.64
N GLY A 52 -0.35 4.18 -15.93
CA GLY A 52 1.03 3.75 -16.17
C GLY A 52 1.87 3.70 -14.89
N ALA A 53 1.26 3.80 -13.71
CA ALA A 53 1.95 3.69 -12.44
C ALA A 53 2.66 2.34 -12.29
N ARG A 54 3.84 2.37 -11.68
CA ARG A 54 4.57 1.16 -11.30
C ARG A 54 4.23 0.83 -9.86
N VAL A 55 3.79 -0.40 -9.62
CA VAL A 55 3.45 -0.89 -8.29
C VAL A 55 4.61 -1.74 -7.77
N TYR A 56 5.11 -1.39 -6.59
CA TYR A 56 6.09 -2.17 -5.84
C TYR A 56 5.46 -2.59 -4.51
N ILE A 57 5.51 -3.89 -4.21
CA ILE A 57 4.98 -4.46 -2.97
C ILE A 57 6.07 -5.31 -2.36
N GLU A 58 6.43 -4.99 -1.12
CA GLU A 58 7.39 -5.76 -0.34
C GLU A 58 6.71 -6.29 0.92
N GLY A 59 7.07 -7.52 1.29
CA GLY A 59 6.51 -8.21 2.43
C GLY A 59 7.54 -9.16 3.04
N VAL A 60 7.37 -9.44 4.33
CA VAL A 60 8.27 -10.31 5.08
C VAL A 60 7.50 -11.54 5.57
N ASP A 61 8.02 -12.73 5.25
CA ASP A 61 7.56 -13.96 5.90
C ASP A 61 8.11 -14.01 7.32
N ILE A 62 7.28 -13.57 8.27
CA ILE A 62 7.63 -13.46 9.69
C ILE A 62 8.05 -14.82 10.26
N ARG A 63 7.37 -15.91 9.88
CA ARG A 63 7.67 -17.25 10.39
C ARG A 63 9.04 -17.71 9.93
N ARG A 64 9.36 -17.52 8.65
CA ARG A 64 10.69 -17.83 8.12
C ARG A 64 11.76 -16.92 8.69
N GLN A 65 11.47 -15.63 8.92
CA GLN A 65 12.43 -14.72 9.54
C GLN A 65 12.81 -15.16 10.96
N VAL A 66 11.81 -15.52 11.78
CA VAL A 66 12.03 -16.04 13.15
C VAL A 66 12.79 -17.37 13.12
N ALA A 67 12.43 -18.28 12.21
CA ALA A 67 13.09 -19.58 12.09
C ALA A 67 14.59 -19.50 11.73
N ARG A 68 15.07 -18.36 11.20
CA ARG A 68 16.50 -18.16 10.94
C ARG A 68 17.34 -17.95 12.19
N GLY A 69 16.73 -17.67 13.34
CA GLY A 69 17.44 -17.59 14.63
C GLY A 69 18.41 -16.42 14.75
N TYR A 70 18.14 -15.27 14.11
CA TYR A 70 18.97 -14.08 14.29
C TYR A 70 18.96 -13.62 15.76
N PRO A 71 20.11 -13.20 16.33
CA PRO A 71 20.18 -12.74 17.72
C PRO A 71 19.26 -11.54 18.02
N SER A 72 19.02 -10.69 17.02
CA SER A 72 18.06 -9.60 17.06
C SER A 72 17.31 -9.58 15.72
N VAL A 73 15.99 -9.65 15.78
CA VAL A 73 15.13 -9.68 14.60
C VAL A 73 14.63 -8.27 14.35
N THR A 74 15.06 -7.67 13.23
CA THR A 74 14.49 -6.39 12.77
C THR A 74 12.98 -6.54 12.61
N PRO A 75 12.17 -5.60 13.13
CA PRO A 75 10.72 -5.63 12.97
C PRO A 75 10.31 -5.78 11.50
N ALA A 76 9.38 -6.69 11.22
CA ALA A 76 8.99 -7.05 9.85
C ALA A 76 8.53 -5.84 9.01
N ARG A 77 7.80 -4.90 9.63
CA ARG A 77 7.38 -3.64 8.98
C ARG A 77 8.58 -2.81 8.53
N GLU A 78 9.57 -2.64 9.40
CA GLU A 78 10.76 -1.84 9.09
C GLU A 78 11.61 -2.47 8.00
N LEU A 79 11.73 -3.81 8.02
CA LEU A 79 12.45 -4.53 6.98
C LEU A 79 11.72 -4.44 5.63
N ALA A 80 10.40 -4.58 5.60
CA ALA A 80 9.61 -4.39 4.38
C ALA A 80 9.73 -2.95 3.85
N PHE A 81 9.67 -1.94 4.72
CA PHE A 81 9.87 -0.53 4.36
C PHE A 81 11.26 -0.29 3.76
N SER A 82 12.31 -0.82 4.40
CA SER A 82 13.69 -0.76 3.90
C SER A 82 13.80 -1.30 2.48
N HIS A 83 13.26 -2.50 2.22
CA HIS A 83 13.28 -3.09 0.88
C HIS A 83 12.43 -2.33 -0.12
N LEU A 84 11.28 -1.78 0.28
CA LEU A 84 10.46 -0.97 -0.61
C LEU A 84 11.21 0.28 -1.06
N PHE A 85 11.93 0.95 -0.15
CA PHE A 85 12.75 2.10 -0.50
C PHE A 85 13.91 1.75 -1.41
N GLU A 86 14.54 0.59 -1.24
CA GLU A 86 15.58 0.12 -2.17
C GLU A 86 15.01 -0.03 -3.59
N ARG A 87 13.81 -0.60 -3.73
CA ARG A 87 13.13 -0.74 -5.04
C ARG A 87 12.75 0.60 -5.66
N ILE A 88 12.28 1.55 -4.86
CA ILE A 88 11.96 2.91 -5.30
C ILE A 88 13.24 3.65 -5.71
N ASN A 89 14.32 3.51 -4.95
CA ASN A 89 15.59 4.12 -5.29
C ASN A 89 16.13 3.60 -6.63
N ASP A 90 15.95 2.32 -6.92
CA ASP A 90 16.38 1.68 -8.17
C ASP A 90 15.50 2.05 -9.37
N CYS A 91 14.28 2.59 -9.14
CA CYS A 91 13.38 2.94 -10.25
C CYS A 91 13.71 4.28 -10.92
N CYS A 92 14.57 5.08 -10.30
CA CYS A 92 14.97 6.40 -10.77
C CYS A 92 16.46 6.47 -11.07
N HIS A 93 16.82 7.31 -12.04
CA HIS A 93 18.22 7.55 -12.39
C HIS A 93 18.77 8.76 -11.65
N SER A 94 20.08 8.76 -11.37
CA SER A 94 20.76 9.89 -10.70
C SER A 94 20.68 11.22 -11.46
N SER A 95 20.31 11.20 -12.74
CA SER A 95 20.07 12.39 -13.57
C SER A 95 18.66 12.98 -13.42
N GLU A 96 17.76 12.28 -12.74
CA GLU A 96 16.37 12.70 -12.54
C GLU A 96 16.22 13.42 -11.18
N PRO A 97 15.17 14.25 -11.02
CA PRO A 97 14.82 14.79 -9.71
C PRO A 97 14.57 13.66 -8.69
N GLN A 98 14.95 13.88 -7.45
CA GLN A 98 14.71 12.92 -6.38
C GLN A 98 13.22 12.60 -6.19
N VAL A 99 12.93 11.34 -5.93
CA VAL A 99 11.58 10.85 -5.64
C VAL A 99 11.10 11.43 -4.32
N ARG A 100 9.91 12.05 -4.35
CA ARG A 100 9.20 12.46 -3.13
C ARG A 100 8.38 11.30 -2.61
N VAL A 101 8.42 11.11 -1.29
CA VAL A 101 7.68 10.05 -0.62
C VAL A 101 6.49 10.67 0.10
N VAL A 102 5.31 10.15 -0.19
CA VAL A 102 4.07 10.46 0.52
C VAL A 102 3.59 9.17 1.17
N ALA A 103 3.18 9.23 2.42
CA ALA A 103 2.72 8.08 3.19
C ALA A 103 1.47 8.43 3.99
N ASP A 104 0.68 7.42 4.31
CA ASP A 104 -0.48 7.57 5.19
C ASP A 104 -0.06 7.88 6.62
N GLU A 105 -0.71 8.86 7.24
CA GLU A 105 -0.50 9.25 8.62
C GLU A 105 -0.97 8.13 9.54
N HIS A 106 -0.03 7.60 10.32
CA HIS A 106 -0.24 6.40 11.13
C HIS A 106 0.52 6.52 12.43
N HIS A 107 0.10 5.79 13.47
CA HIS A 107 0.75 5.83 14.79
C HIS A 107 2.25 5.48 14.78
N THR A 108 2.77 4.88 13.70
CA THR A 108 4.20 4.57 13.51
C THR A 108 4.96 5.59 12.64
N ALA A 109 4.35 6.73 12.31
CA ALA A 109 4.94 7.72 11.40
C ALA A 109 6.29 8.24 11.92
N GLU A 110 6.38 8.59 13.21
CA GLU A 110 7.63 9.06 13.84
C GLU A 110 8.76 8.03 13.76
N ILE A 111 8.45 6.76 14.04
CA ILE A 111 9.41 5.64 13.93
C ILE A 111 9.87 5.51 12.48
N SER A 112 8.94 5.61 11.52
CA SER A 112 9.24 5.51 10.10
C SER A 112 10.14 6.67 9.63
N ARG A 113 9.89 7.91 10.08
CA ARG A 113 10.77 9.07 9.83
C ARG A 113 12.16 8.86 10.41
N SER A 114 12.25 8.42 11.67
CA SER A 114 13.52 8.17 12.34
C SER A 114 14.36 7.11 11.62
N ASN A 115 13.74 6.00 11.24
CA ASN A 115 14.38 4.94 10.45
C ASN A 115 14.82 5.44 9.07
N PHE A 116 13.99 6.23 8.39
CA PHE A 116 14.33 6.79 7.08
C PHE A 116 15.53 7.75 7.14
N ASN A 117 15.59 8.61 8.15
CA ASN A 117 16.76 9.47 8.39
C ASN A 117 18.02 8.63 8.62
N ARG A 118 17.91 7.50 9.33
CA ARG A 118 19.02 6.56 9.50
C ARG A 118 19.46 5.93 8.19
N TYR A 119 18.54 5.59 7.29
CA TYR A 119 18.89 5.05 5.96
C TYR A 119 19.72 6.03 5.15
N GLN A 120 19.37 7.32 5.17
CA GLN A 120 20.10 8.37 4.45
C GLN A 120 21.56 8.53 4.95
N VAL A 121 21.81 8.29 6.25
CA VAL A 121 23.15 8.42 6.85
C VAL A 121 23.96 7.12 6.77
N ALA A 122 23.37 6.01 7.20
CA ALA A 122 24.07 4.74 7.43
C ALA A 122 23.79 3.67 6.37
N GLY A 123 22.75 3.85 5.56
CA GLY A 123 22.25 2.86 4.61
C GLY A 123 21.09 2.03 5.17
N THR A 124 20.32 1.43 4.26
CA THR A 124 19.26 0.46 4.56
C THR A 124 19.82 -0.86 5.11
N TYR A 125 18.94 -1.70 5.66
CA TYR A 125 19.33 -2.97 6.26
C TYR A 125 19.60 -4.07 5.23
N GLY A 126 20.55 -4.96 5.53
CA GLY A 126 20.72 -6.21 4.80
C GLY A 126 21.64 -6.14 3.58
N TYR A 127 21.51 -7.13 2.70
CA TYR A 127 22.48 -7.41 1.62
C TYR A 127 22.44 -6.42 0.45
N ARG A 128 21.39 -5.60 0.33
CA ARG A 128 21.21 -4.55 -0.69
C ARG A 128 21.23 -3.15 -0.08
N SER A 129 22.01 -2.98 0.98
CA SER A 129 22.12 -1.71 1.69
C SER A 129 22.39 -0.54 0.73
N SER A 130 21.58 0.50 0.83
CA SER A 130 21.64 1.72 0.02
C SER A 130 21.38 2.93 0.90
N ARG A 131 22.04 4.05 0.61
CA ARG A 131 21.75 5.35 1.24
C ARG A 131 20.59 6.10 0.59
N LEU A 132 19.91 5.46 -0.36
CA LEU A 132 18.74 6.00 -1.07
C LEU A 132 18.98 7.37 -1.74
N PRO A 133 20.08 7.54 -2.51
CA PRO A 133 20.45 8.85 -3.07
C PRO A 133 19.40 9.45 -4.03
N ASN A 134 18.55 8.61 -4.63
CA ASN A 134 17.51 9.04 -5.55
C ASN A 134 16.19 9.37 -4.84
N VAL A 135 16.11 9.23 -3.52
CA VAL A 135 14.91 9.49 -2.73
C VAL A 135 15.15 10.73 -1.87
N SER A 136 14.21 11.67 -1.91
CA SER A 136 14.25 12.88 -1.09
C SER A 136 14.33 12.51 0.40
N PRO A 137 15.10 13.22 1.24
CA PRO A 137 15.33 12.89 2.65
C PRO A 137 14.11 13.18 3.56
N GLU A 138 12.91 13.24 3.01
CA GLU A 138 11.67 13.52 3.73
C GLU A 138 10.54 12.59 3.28
N ILE A 139 9.77 12.14 4.27
CA ILE A 139 8.48 11.46 4.06
C ILE A 139 7.37 12.41 4.48
N ASN A 140 6.48 12.74 3.54
CA ASN A 140 5.29 13.54 3.78
C ASN A 140 4.16 12.62 4.25
N PHE A 141 3.86 12.66 5.54
CA PHE A 141 2.71 11.96 6.10
C PHE A 141 1.46 12.82 5.95
N ILE A 142 0.41 12.25 5.38
CA ILE A 142 -0.87 12.93 5.15
C ILE A 142 -2.03 11.97 5.43
N GLU A 143 -3.20 12.52 5.74
CA GLU A 143 -4.41 11.72 5.98
C GLU A 143 -4.89 11.08 4.67
N SER A 144 -4.96 9.74 4.61
CA SER A 144 -5.32 8.98 3.40
C SER A 144 -6.61 9.46 2.71
N HIS A 145 -7.63 9.91 3.45
CA HIS A 145 -8.89 10.39 2.85
C HIS A 145 -8.70 11.60 1.91
N THR A 146 -7.61 12.35 2.08
CA THR A 146 -7.27 13.54 1.27
C THR A 146 -6.50 13.22 -0.01
N ASP A 147 -5.94 12.02 -0.16
CA ASP A 147 -5.04 11.67 -1.27
C ASP A 147 -5.48 10.38 -2.00
N ARG A 148 -5.72 10.50 -3.31
CA ARG A 148 -6.20 9.39 -4.13
C ARG A 148 -5.11 8.37 -4.48
N ALA A 149 -3.83 8.76 -4.49
CA ALA A 149 -2.73 7.84 -4.72
C ALA A 149 -2.49 6.97 -3.49
N LEU A 150 -2.60 7.52 -2.28
CA LEU A 150 -2.57 6.74 -1.04
C LEU A 150 -3.72 5.73 -0.97
N GLN A 151 -4.94 6.17 -1.27
CA GLN A 151 -6.10 5.26 -1.35
C GLN A 151 -5.91 4.16 -2.41
N ALA A 152 -5.34 4.50 -3.57
CA ALA A 152 -5.01 3.51 -4.58
C ALA A 152 -3.97 2.49 -4.08
N ALA A 153 -2.92 2.95 -3.39
CA ALA A 153 -1.91 2.10 -2.79
C ALA A 153 -2.49 1.17 -1.70
N ASP A 154 -3.43 1.66 -0.88
CA ASP A 154 -4.16 0.84 0.08
C ASP A 154 -4.98 -0.27 -0.61
N LEU A 155 -5.74 0.08 -1.66
CA LEU A 155 -6.53 -0.92 -2.40
C LEU A 155 -5.65 -1.98 -3.06
N VAL A 156 -4.56 -1.57 -3.70
CA VAL A 156 -3.58 -2.50 -4.29
C VAL A 156 -2.99 -3.43 -3.22
N THR A 157 -2.59 -2.87 -2.07
CA THR A 157 -2.02 -3.64 -0.96
C THR A 157 -3.05 -4.59 -0.34
N TYR A 158 -4.31 -4.15 -0.21
CA TYR A 158 -5.41 -4.97 0.27
C TYR A 158 -5.66 -6.17 -0.65
N LEU A 159 -5.73 -5.95 -1.96
CA LEU A 159 -5.94 -7.03 -2.94
C LEU A 159 -4.77 -8.01 -2.93
N PHE A 160 -3.53 -7.50 -2.96
CA PHE A 160 -2.34 -8.33 -2.89
C PHE A 160 -2.34 -9.20 -1.62
N ASN A 161 -2.54 -8.59 -0.46
CA ASN A 161 -2.57 -9.33 0.80
C ASN A 161 -3.67 -10.40 0.79
N ARG A 162 -4.85 -10.10 0.26
CA ARG A 162 -5.95 -11.06 0.13
C ARG A 162 -5.60 -12.21 -0.83
N ILE A 163 -4.95 -11.92 -1.95
CA ILE A 163 -4.51 -12.95 -2.91
C ILE A 163 -3.58 -13.95 -2.22
N TRP A 164 -2.60 -13.45 -1.48
CA TRP A 164 -1.50 -14.25 -0.94
C TRP A 164 -1.78 -14.90 0.42
N THR A 165 -2.63 -14.32 1.25
CA THR A 165 -2.82 -14.78 2.63
C THR A 165 -4.20 -15.36 2.91
N VAL A 166 -5.20 -15.07 2.08
CA VAL A 166 -6.58 -15.50 2.31
C VAL A 166 -6.96 -16.65 1.38
N SER A 167 -7.21 -17.81 2.00
CA SER A 167 -7.87 -18.95 1.37
C SER A 167 -9.38 -18.72 1.39
N GLU A 168 -9.95 -18.50 0.22
CA GLU A 168 -11.40 -18.31 0.07
C GLU A 168 -12.11 -19.67 0.14
N SER A 169 -13.15 -19.77 0.98
CA SER A 169 -14.00 -20.97 1.05
C SER A 169 -15.06 -20.99 -0.06
N ASP A 170 -15.47 -19.83 -0.57
CA ASP A 170 -16.42 -19.70 -1.68
C ASP A 170 -15.70 -19.56 -3.03
N MET A 171 -16.00 -20.45 -3.97
CA MET A 171 -15.41 -20.46 -5.32
C MET A 171 -15.66 -19.19 -6.14
N ARG A 172 -16.78 -18.49 -5.90
CA ARG A 172 -17.09 -17.21 -6.57
C ARG A 172 -16.16 -16.12 -6.06
N ALA A 173 -15.93 -16.07 -4.74
CA ALA A 173 -14.98 -15.15 -4.14
C ALA A 173 -13.55 -15.44 -4.60
N HIS A 174 -13.17 -16.73 -4.67
CA HIS A 174 -11.87 -17.14 -5.22
C HIS A 174 -11.65 -16.65 -6.65
N ARG A 175 -12.61 -16.89 -7.56
CA ARG A 175 -12.51 -16.43 -8.95
C ARG A 175 -12.45 -14.92 -9.08
N GLN A 176 -13.27 -14.20 -8.30
CA GLN A 176 -13.31 -12.75 -8.34
C GLN A 176 -11.96 -12.14 -7.92
N LYS A 177 -11.34 -12.69 -6.87
CA LYS A 177 -10.04 -12.25 -6.34
C LYS A 177 -8.92 -12.30 -7.40
N HIS A 178 -8.94 -13.29 -8.29
CA HIS A 178 -7.92 -13.48 -9.32
C HIS A 178 -8.24 -12.79 -10.66
N LYS A 179 -9.44 -12.21 -10.79
CA LYS A 179 -9.86 -11.46 -11.99
C LYS A 179 -9.57 -9.96 -11.87
N MET A 180 -9.58 -9.46 -10.63
CA MET A 180 -9.18 -8.09 -10.28
C MET A 180 -7.68 -7.91 -10.39
#